data_AF-A0A2H8TZM3-F1
#
_entry.id   AF-A0A2H8TZM3-F1
#
_cell.length_a   1.000
_cell.length_b   1.000
_cell.length_c   1.000
_cell.angle_alpha   90.00
_cell.angle_beta   90.00
_cell.angle_gamma   90.00
#
_symmetry.space_group_name_H-M   'P 1'
#
loop_
_entity.id
_entity.type
_entity.pdbx_description
1 polymer ?
#
loop_
_entity_poly.entity_id
_entity_poly.type
_entity_poly.pdbx_seq_one_letter_code
_entity_poly.pdbx_strand_id
1 'polypeptide(L)'
;MLKLVEFAETAFFILRKKTKQVSGLHVYHHASTFILAWAAVKFFPGGMASFPILVNSVVHIIMYAYYQLSSMGPKYHKFTLKYKKYVTIIQLIQFGILVLHTLQVLSSSCSMPNAYLYGMLPDIIVLFYLFYKFYRNTYIAKKKNVELKSTEKIK
;
A
#
# COMPACT_ATOMS: atom_id res chain seq x y z
N MET A 1 4.78 5.10 17.55
CA MET A 1 6.19 5.40 17.20
C MET A 1 6.52 5.08 15.74
N LEU A 2 6.29 3.87 15.22
CA LEU A 2 6.57 3.54 13.80
C LEU A 2 5.91 4.50 12.79
N LYS A 3 4.66 4.94 13.04
CA LYS A 3 3.94 5.85 12.15
C LYS A 3 4.45 7.29 12.10
N LEU A 4 5.16 7.76 13.13
CA LEU A 4 5.82 9.07 13.09
C LEU A 4 7.02 9.04 12.12
N VAL A 5 7.68 7.89 12.00
CA VAL A 5 8.76 7.66 11.02
C VAL A 5 8.20 7.62 9.59
N GLU A 6 6.96 7.13 9.39
CA GLU A 6 6.28 7.21 8.09
C GLU A 6 5.84 8.63 7.71
N PHE A 7 5.53 9.47 8.70
CA PHE A 7 5.37 10.91 8.48
C PHE A 7 6.69 11.58 8.12
N ALA A 8 7.81 11.13 8.69
CA ALA A 8 9.14 11.61 8.31
C ALA A 8 9.47 11.26 6.84
N GLU A 9 9.04 10.12 6.33
CA GLU A 9 9.11 9.81 4.89
C GLU A 9 8.29 10.77 4.03
N THR A 10 7.05 11.05 4.44
CA THR A 10 6.17 11.99 3.73
C THR A 10 6.79 13.41 3.74
N ALA A 11 7.37 13.82 4.86
CA ALA A 11 8.11 15.08 5.00
C ALA A 11 9.39 15.10 4.14
N PHE A 12 10.14 13.99 4.06
CA PHE A 12 11.31 13.85 3.21
C PHE A 12 10.95 13.94 1.72
N PHE A 13 9.82 13.36 1.29
CA PHE A 13 9.36 13.45 -0.10
C PHE A 13 8.94 14.87 -0.50
N ILE A 14 8.31 15.60 0.42
CA ILE A 14 7.96 17.02 0.25
C ILE A 14 9.25 17.86 0.18
N LEU A 15 10.20 17.63 1.09
CA LEU A 15 11.50 18.33 1.13
C LEU A 15 12.39 18.05 -0.11
N ARG A 16 12.30 16.86 -0.72
CA ARG A 16 13.09 16.51 -1.91
C ARG A 16 12.53 17.03 -3.24
N LYS A 17 11.45 17.84 -3.24
CA LYS A 17 10.75 18.36 -4.44
C LYS A 17 10.43 17.28 -5.50
N LYS A 18 10.28 16.01 -5.09
CA LYS A 18 9.90 14.88 -5.97
C LYS A 18 8.37 14.74 -6.02
N THR A 19 7.68 15.82 -6.40
CA THR A 19 6.21 15.90 -6.49
C THR A 19 5.58 14.86 -7.43
N LYS A 20 6.36 14.29 -8.37
CA LYS A 20 5.93 13.16 -9.22
C LYS A 20 5.73 11.83 -8.46
N GLN A 21 6.29 11.65 -7.26
CA GLN A 21 6.09 10.45 -6.44
C GLN A 21 4.94 10.59 -5.43
N VAL A 22 4.59 11.83 -5.06
CA VAL A 22 3.48 12.14 -4.13
C VAL A 22 2.17 12.19 -4.92
N SER A 23 1.65 11.02 -5.29
CA SER A 23 0.29 10.93 -5.86
C SER A 23 -0.76 11.16 -4.78
N GLY A 24 -1.96 11.62 -5.14
CA GLY A 24 -3.07 11.77 -4.19
C GLY A 24 -3.40 10.48 -3.42
N LEU A 25 -3.11 9.30 -4.01
CA LEU A 25 -3.20 8.00 -3.35
C LEU A 25 -2.26 7.88 -2.15
N HIS A 26 -1.02 8.35 -2.29
CA HIS A 26 -0.03 8.30 -1.21
C HIS A 26 -0.46 9.19 -0.04
N VAL A 27 -0.89 10.43 -0.33
CA VAL A 27 -1.34 11.36 0.72
C VAL A 27 -2.59 10.84 1.43
N TYR A 28 -3.58 10.35 0.68
CA TYR A 28 -4.78 9.75 1.24
C TYR A 28 -4.43 8.57 2.16
N HIS A 29 -3.62 7.63 1.68
CA HIS A 29 -3.20 6.44 2.44
C HIS A 29 -2.46 6.81 3.73
N HIS A 30 -1.45 7.68 3.67
CA HIS A 30 -0.67 8.02 4.85
C HIS A 30 -1.50 8.81 5.88
N ALA A 31 -2.40 9.70 5.43
CA ALA A 31 -3.29 10.43 6.32
C ALA A 31 -4.36 9.52 6.96
N SER A 32 -5.07 8.71 6.16
CA SER A 32 -6.16 7.87 6.64
C SER A 32 -5.66 6.78 7.58
N THR A 33 -4.59 6.08 7.18
CA THR A 33 -4.04 5.00 8.00
C THR A 33 -3.46 5.54 9.30
N PHE A 34 -2.89 6.75 9.35
CA PHE A 34 -2.40 7.36 10.58
C PHE A 34 -3.52 7.60 11.58
N ILE A 35 -4.62 8.22 11.14
CA ILE A 35 -5.80 8.48 11.97
C ILE A 35 -6.35 7.15 12.51
N LEU A 36 -6.46 6.13 11.66
CA LEU A 36 -6.94 4.81 12.06
C LEU A 36 -6.00 4.11 13.05
N ALA A 37 -4.69 4.24 12.89
CA ALA A 37 -3.75 3.65 13.84
C ALA A 37 -3.73 4.37 15.19
N TRP A 38 -3.91 5.69 15.19
CA TRP A 38 -4.09 6.44 16.43
C TRP A 38 -5.38 6.00 17.15
N ALA A 39 -6.49 5.87 16.41
CA ALA A 39 -7.74 5.37 16.94
C ALA A 39 -7.61 3.91 17.44
N ALA A 40 -6.93 3.04 16.69
CA ALA A 40 -6.71 1.65 17.08
C ALA A 40 -5.93 1.54 18.38
N VAL A 41 -4.83 2.28 18.55
CA VAL A 41 -4.05 2.27 19.81
C VAL A 41 -4.84 2.87 20.98
N LYS A 42 -5.68 3.88 20.72
CA LYS A 42 -6.47 4.56 21.75
C LYS A 42 -7.66 3.74 22.24
N PHE A 43 -8.36 3.07 21.34
CA PHE A 43 -9.63 2.40 21.62
C PHE A 43 -9.55 0.87 21.65
N PHE A 44 -8.54 0.27 20.99
CA PHE A 44 -8.38 -1.19 20.86
C PHE A 44 -6.92 -1.59 21.13
N PRO A 45 -6.43 -1.48 22.38
CA PRO A 45 -5.06 -1.83 22.71
C PRO A 45 -4.86 -3.36 22.63
N GLY A 46 -4.46 -3.85 21.46
CA GLY A 46 -4.00 -5.22 21.23
C GLY A 46 -5.01 -6.18 20.59
N GLY A 47 -4.69 -7.48 20.67
CA GLY A 47 -5.50 -8.54 20.07
C GLY A 47 -5.52 -8.51 18.54
N MET A 48 -6.72 -8.50 17.96
CA MET A 48 -6.94 -8.57 16.52
C MET A 48 -6.35 -7.38 15.75
N ALA A 49 -6.22 -6.21 16.40
CA ALA A 49 -5.66 -4.99 15.82
C ALA A 49 -4.12 -5.06 15.63
N SER A 50 -3.43 -5.98 16.30
CA SER A 50 -1.97 -6.16 16.18
C SER A 50 -1.56 -6.84 14.87
N PHE A 51 -2.41 -7.71 14.33
CA PHE A 51 -2.11 -8.47 13.11
C PHE A 51 -1.96 -7.57 11.88
N PRO A 52 -2.86 -6.59 11.61
CA PRO A 52 -2.65 -5.61 10.55
C PRO A 52 -1.34 -4.85 10.63
N ILE A 53 -0.90 -4.51 11.85
CA ILE A 53 0.35 -3.77 12.09
C ILE A 53 1.56 -4.63 11.74
N LEU A 54 1.56 -5.90 12.15
CA LEU A 54 2.63 -6.85 11.86
C LEU A 54 2.76 -7.07 10.35
N VAL A 55 1.66 -7.39 9.68
CA VAL A 55 1.64 -7.70 8.25
C VAL A 55 2.05 -6.47 7.42
N ASN A 56 1.55 -5.28 7.78
CA ASN A 56 1.97 -4.03 7.15
C ASN A 56 3.48 -3.81 7.31
N SER A 57 4.02 -4.00 8.52
CA SER A 57 5.46 -3.79 8.80
C SER A 57 6.35 -4.70 7.95
N VAL A 58 5.99 -5.98 7.78
CA VAL A 58 6.73 -6.93 6.93
C VAL A 58 6.75 -6.47 5.47
N VAL A 59 5.60 -6.05 4.93
CA VAL A 59 5.52 -5.57 3.54
C VAL A 59 6.26 -4.24 3.37
N HIS A 60 6.21 -3.36 4.37
CA HIS A 60 6.94 -2.09 4.38
C HIS A 60 8.45 -2.31 4.41
N ILE A 61 8.97 -3.30 5.16
CA ILE A 61 10.40 -3.66 5.10
C ILE A 61 10.81 -4.02 3.66
N ILE A 62 10.02 -4.84 2.97
CA ILE A 62 10.29 -5.24 1.58
C ILE A 62 10.24 -4.02 0.64
N MET A 63 9.24 -3.17 0.82
CA MET A 63 9.02 -1.98 0.00
C MET A 63 10.15 -0.94 0.18
N TYR A 64 10.60 -0.71 1.41
CA TYR A 64 11.72 0.20 1.70
C TYR A 64 13.05 -0.36 1.23
N ALA A 65 13.29 -1.67 1.39
CA ALA A 65 14.47 -2.32 0.82
C ALA A 65 14.52 -2.14 -0.71
N TYR A 66 13.38 -2.28 -1.38
CA TYR A 66 13.25 -2.00 -2.82
C TYR A 66 13.59 -0.55 -3.17
N TYR A 67 13.07 0.43 -2.43
CA TYR A 67 13.37 1.84 -2.69
C TYR A 67 14.83 2.18 -2.44
N GLN A 68 15.43 1.65 -1.37
CA GLN A 68 16.85 1.82 -1.09
C GLN A 68 17.70 1.28 -2.25
N LEU A 69 17.42 0.06 -2.72
CA LEU A 69 18.13 -0.55 -3.84
C LEU A 69 17.94 0.25 -5.15
N SER A 70 16.75 0.80 -5.38
CA SER A 70 16.46 1.62 -6.56
C SER A 70 17.23 2.94 -6.60
N SER A 71 17.79 3.37 -5.47
CA SER A 71 18.54 4.63 -5.31
C SER A 71 20.06 4.47 -5.41
N MET A 72 20.58 3.23 -5.39
CA MET A 72 22.02 2.91 -5.41
C MET A 72 22.71 3.06 -6.78
N GLY A 73 22.07 3.73 -7.74
CA GLY A 73 22.66 4.10 -9.03
C GLY A 73 21.92 3.54 -10.26
N PRO A 74 22.32 3.97 -11.47
CA PRO A 74 21.56 3.72 -12.71
C PRO A 74 21.47 2.24 -13.12
N LYS A 75 22.48 1.42 -12.80
CA LYS A 75 22.46 -0.03 -13.04
C LYS A 75 21.40 -0.74 -12.18
N TYR A 76 21.37 -0.44 -10.88
CA TYR A 76 20.39 -0.98 -9.94
C TYR A 76 18.98 -0.43 -10.18
N HIS A 77 18.86 0.83 -10.62
CA HIS A 77 17.59 1.42 -11.02
C HIS A 77 16.93 0.65 -12.18
N LYS A 78 17.71 0.33 -13.23
CA LYS A 78 17.19 -0.44 -14.38
C LYS A 78 16.76 -1.86 -14.00
N PHE A 79 17.51 -2.51 -13.10
CA PHE A 79 17.15 -3.81 -12.55
C PHE A 79 15.87 -3.75 -11.73
N THR A 80 15.78 -2.83 -10.77
CA THR A 80 14.62 -2.66 -9.87
C THR A 80 13.34 -2.28 -10.60
N LEU A 81 13.41 -1.58 -11.74
CA LEU A 81 12.21 -1.31 -12.56
C LEU A 81 11.50 -2.58 -13.03
N LYS A 82 12.23 -3.68 -13.28
CA LYS A 82 11.64 -4.97 -13.66
C LYS A 82 10.84 -5.60 -12.52
N TYR A 83 11.28 -5.37 -11.28
CA TYR A 83 10.66 -5.92 -10.07
C TYR A 83 9.57 -5.04 -9.45
N LYS A 84 9.40 -3.80 -9.95
CA LYS A 84 8.39 -2.84 -9.45
C LYS A 84 6.99 -3.43 -9.39
N LYS A 85 6.60 -4.23 -10.39
CA LYS A 85 5.29 -4.89 -10.48
C LYS A 85 5.05 -5.84 -9.30
N TYR A 86 6.06 -6.62 -8.91
CA TYR A 86 5.95 -7.59 -7.83
C TYR A 86 5.75 -6.92 -6.48
N VAL A 87 6.44 -5.80 -6.23
CA VAL A 87 6.23 -4.99 -5.01
C VAL A 87 4.78 -4.53 -4.92
N THR A 88 4.20 -4.03 -6.02
CA THR A 88 2.79 -3.63 -6.04
C THR A 88 1.85 -4.82 -5.83
N ILE A 89 2.14 -6.00 -6.39
CA ILE A 89 1.34 -7.21 -6.20
C ILE A 89 1.35 -7.65 -4.73
N ILE A 90 2.52 -7.64 -4.08
CA ILE A 90 2.64 -7.99 -2.64
C ILE A 90 1.78 -7.05 -1.80
N GLN A 91 1.75 -5.75 -2.10
CA GLN A 91 0.87 -4.79 -1.42
C GLN A 91 -0.62 -5.08 -1.67
N LEU A 92 -1.04 -5.48 -2.88
CA LEU A 92 -2.42 -5.89 -3.11
C LEU A 92 -2.80 -7.16 -2.35
N ILE A 93 -1.90 -8.14 -2.29
CA ILE A 93 -2.10 -9.38 -1.52
C ILE A 93 -2.24 -9.05 -0.04
N GLN A 94 -1.41 -8.14 0.49
CA GLN A 94 -1.50 -7.63 1.86
C GLN A 94 -2.92 -7.13 2.15
N PHE A 95 -3.45 -6.24 1.33
CA PHE A 95 -4.81 -5.71 1.52
C PHE A 95 -5.88 -6.81 1.47
N GLY A 96 -5.73 -7.80 0.58
CA GLY A 96 -6.64 -8.95 0.53
C GLY A 96 -6.64 -9.77 1.82
N ILE A 97 -5.46 -10.06 2.38
CA ILE A 97 -5.32 -10.75 3.67
C ILE A 97 -5.95 -9.92 4.79
N LEU A 98 -5.77 -8.59 4.79
CA LEU A 98 -6.35 -7.71 5.79
C LEU A 98 -7.89 -7.66 5.73
N VAL A 99 -8.49 -7.73 4.53
CA VAL A 99 -9.94 -7.85 4.39
C VAL A 99 -10.42 -9.16 5.01
N LEU A 100 -9.80 -10.29 4.67
CA LEU A 100 -10.19 -11.61 5.21
C LEU A 100 -10.07 -11.66 6.73
N HIS A 101 -8.97 -11.12 7.28
CA HIS A 101 -8.76 -11.01 8.73
C HIS A 101 -9.82 -10.13 9.40
N THR A 102 -10.16 -8.99 8.81
CA THR A 102 -11.16 -8.07 9.36
C THR A 102 -12.58 -8.66 9.31
N LEU A 103 -12.89 -9.48 8.30
CA LEU A 103 -14.17 -10.19 8.20
C LEU A 103 -14.38 -11.23 9.32
N GLN A 104 -13.30 -11.72 9.96
CA GLN A 104 -13.42 -12.64 11.10
C GLN A 104 -14.15 -12.02 12.30
N VAL A 105 -14.25 -10.68 12.38
CA VAL A 105 -15.06 -9.97 13.39
C VAL A 105 -16.54 -10.35 13.30
N LEU A 106 -17.04 -10.73 12.12
CA LEU A 106 -18.42 -11.16 11.92
C LEU A 106 -18.70 -12.58 12.43
N SER A 107 -17.67 -13.33 12.81
CA SER A 107 -17.84 -14.64 13.42
C SER A 107 -18.44 -14.51 14.81
N SER A 108 -19.44 -15.33 15.13
CA SER A 108 -20.15 -15.35 16.41
C SER A 108 -19.24 -15.64 17.62
N SER A 109 -18.02 -16.13 17.39
CA SER A 109 -17.03 -16.41 18.43
C SER A 109 -16.13 -15.22 18.79
N CYS A 110 -16.26 -14.07 18.11
CA CYS A 110 -15.37 -12.93 18.30
C CYS A 110 -16.03 -11.80 19.11
N SER A 111 -15.44 -11.43 20.26
CA SER A 111 -15.91 -10.35 21.13
C SER A 111 -15.46 -8.94 20.73
N MET A 112 -14.97 -8.74 19.50
CA MET A 112 -14.50 -7.43 19.04
C MET A 112 -15.67 -6.49 18.71
N PRO A 113 -15.62 -5.21 19.14
CA PRO A 113 -16.68 -4.25 18.84
C PRO A 113 -16.82 -4.00 17.34
N ASN A 114 -18.06 -3.91 16.87
CA ASN A 114 -18.38 -3.61 15.46
C ASN A 114 -17.78 -2.27 14.98
N ALA A 115 -17.48 -1.34 15.89
CA ALA A 115 -16.78 -0.10 15.59
C ALA A 115 -15.42 -0.33 14.89
N TYR A 116 -14.71 -1.41 15.23
CA TYR A 116 -13.46 -1.79 14.56
C TYR A 116 -13.70 -2.17 13.09
N LEU A 117 -14.76 -2.94 12.81
CA LEU A 117 -15.16 -3.32 11.44
C LEU A 117 -15.51 -2.07 10.61
N TYR A 118 -16.36 -1.19 11.14
CA TYR A 118 -16.79 0.03 10.45
C TYR A 118 -15.63 1.03 10.24
N GLY A 119 -14.61 1.03 11.10
CA GLY A 119 -13.43 1.88 10.94
C GLY A 119 -12.42 1.33 9.93
N MET A 120 -12.08 0.04 10.03
CA MET A 120 -10.97 -0.55 9.26
C MET A 120 -11.39 -1.01 7.86
N LEU A 121 -12.56 -1.63 7.73
CA LEU A 121 -12.97 -2.26 6.47
C LEU A 121 -13.13 -1.24 5.31
N PRO A 122 -13.78 -0.07 5.50
CA PRO A 122 -13.91 0.90 4.41
C PRO A 122 -12.55 1.43 3.92
N ASP A 123 -11.62 1.69 4.83
CA ASP A 123 -10.29 2.20 4.46
C ASP A 123 -9.49 1.16 3.67
N ILE A 124 -9.48 -0.10 4.12
CA ILE A 124 -8.81 -1.20 3.39
C ILE A 124 -9.42 -1.36 1.99
N ILE A 125 -10.74 -1.26 1.85
CA ILE A 125 -11.42 -1.35 0.53
C ILE A 125 -11.03 -0.18 -0.38
N VAL A 126 -11.05 1.05 0.12
CA VAL A 126 -10.67 2.24 -0.66
C VAL A 126 -9.21 2.13 -1.11
N LEU A 127 -8.31 1.72 -0.22
CA LEU A 127 -6.91 1.52 -0.51
C LEU A 127 -6.68 0.40 -1.54
N PHE A 128 -7.36 -0.72 -1.38
CA PHE A 128 -7.34 -1.81 -2.36
C PHE A 128 -7.77 -1.31 -3.73
N TYR A 129 -8.89 -0.59 -3.83
CA TYR A 129 -9.38 -0.03 -5.09
C TYR A 129 -8.37 0.93 -5.73
N LEU A 130 -7.80 1.84 -4.95
CA LEU A 130 -6.85 2.83 -5.47
C LEU A 130 -5.54 2.17 -5.93
N PHE A 131 -5.03 1.18 -5.20
CA PHE A 131 -3.86 0.40 -5.60
C PHE A 131 -4.15 -0.48 -6.83
N TYR A 132 -5.33 -1.08 -6.90
CA TYR A 132 -5.78 -1.82 -8.06
C TYR A 132 -5.91 -0.93 -9.30
N LYS A 133 -6.50 0.25 -9.16
CA LYS A 133 -6.58 1.28 -10.22
C LYS A 133 -5.19 1.71 -10.68
N PHE A 134 -4.27 1.97 -9.74
CA PHE A 134 -2.87 2.26 -10.05
C PHE A 134 -2.19 1.11 -10.81
N TYR A 135 -2.37 -0.13 -10.36
CA TYR A 135 -1.81 -1.32 -10.99
C TYR A 135 -2.33 -1.49 -12.42
N ARG A 136 -3.65 -1.36 -12.62
CA ARG A 136 -4.29 -1.47 -13.93
C ARG A 136 -3.78 -0.41 -14.90
N ASN A 137 -3.74 0.85 -14.46
CA ASN A 137 -3.29 1.96 -15.31
C ASN A 137 -1.79 1.87 -15.65
N THR A 138 -0.96 1.43 -14.70
CA THR A 138 0.50 1.42 -14.87
C THR A 138 0.99 0.19 -15.64
N TYR A 139 0.41 -0.99 -15.40
CA TYR A 139 0.94 -2.25 -15.92
C TYR A 139 0.05 -2.91 -16.98
N ILE A 140 -1.27 -2.79 -16.88
CA ILE A 140 -2.20 -3.42 -17.85
C ILE A 140 -2.44 -2.50 -19.04
N ALA A 141 -2.86 -1.25 -18.79
CA ALA A 141 -3.15 -0.28 -19.85
C ALA A 141 -1.89 0.08 -20.67
N LYS A 142 -0.73 0.19 -20.01
CA LYS A 142 0.55 0.44 -20.69
C LYS A 142 0.98 -0.73 -21.58
N LYS A 143 0.75 -1.98 -21.15
CA LYS A 143 1.03 -3.18 -21.96
C LYS A 143 0.16 -3.20 -23.23
N LYS A 144 -1.15 -2.96 -23.07
CA LYS A 144 -2.11 -2.93 -24.19
C LYS A 144 -1.74 -1.87 -25.25
N ASN A 145 -1.30 -0.69 -24.83
CA ASN A 145 -0.88 0.38 -25.77
C ASN A 145 0.45 0.08 -26.49
N VAL A 146 1.37 -0.66 -25.86
CA VAL A 146 2.62 -1.10 -26.52
C VAL A 146 2.31 -2.18 -27.56
N GLU A 147 1.43 -3.11 -27.21
CA GLU A 147 1.02 -4.23 -28.07
C GLU A 147 0.23 -3.73 -29.30
N LEU A 148 -0.70 -2.79 -29.13
CA LEU A 148 -1.42 -2.15 -30.24
C LEU A 148 -0.47 -1.41 -31.20
N LYS A 149 0.50 -0.64 -30.67
CA LYS A 149 1.50 0.07 -31.49
C LYS A 149 2.46 -0.87 -32.22
N SER A 150 2.76 -2.06 -31.68
CA SER A 150 3.54 -3.06 -32.41
C SER A 150 2.74 -3.68 -33.55
N THR A 151 1.44 -3.91 -33.38
CA THR A 151 0.58 -4.48 -34.42
C THR A 151 0.33 -3.48 -35.56
N GLU A 152 0.23 -2.18 -35.27
CA GLU A 152 0.12 -1.12 -36.28
C GLU A 152 1.40 -0.93 -37.11
N LYS A 153 2.58 -1.29 -36.59
CA LYS A 153 3.86 -1.19 -37.33
C LYS A 153 4.12 -2.35 -38.29
N ILE A 154 3.33 -3.42 -38.20
CA ILE A 154 3.48 -4.64 -39.02
C ILE A 154 2.52 -4.61 -40.22
N LYS A 155 1.51 -3.73 -40.21
CA LYS A 155 0.65 -3.41 -41.36
C LYS A 155 1.23 -2.25 -42.16
#